data_AF-A0A1B1AA32-F1
#
_entry.id   AF-A0A1B1AA32-F1
#
_cell.length_a   1.000
_cell.length_b   1.000
_cell.length_c   1.000
_cell.angle_alpha   90.00
_cell.angle_beta   90.00
_cell.angle_gamma   90.00
#
_symmetry.space_group_name_H-M   'P 1'
#
loop_
_entity.id
_entity.type
_entity.pdbx_description
1 polymer ?
#
loop_
_entity_poly.entity_id
_entity_poly.type
_entity_poly.pdbx_seq_one_letter_code
_entity_poly.pdbx_strand_id
1 'polypeptide(L)'
;MSTDKRFSHESLQDAKTIKTLLSALSKGFAKGEMSLGDDDETLVLQTADLMTLRLKGERVDGRCTVSLRVSWTDPDAPETGKTGAPRIDS
;
A
#
# COMPACT_ATOMS: atom_id res chain seq x y z
N MET A 1 -15.47 7.79 16.03
CA MET A 1 -14.67 8.69 15.20
C MET A 1 -13.50 7.87 14.71
N SER A 2 -13.61 7.26 13.52
CA SER A 2 -12.47 6.57 12.92
C SER A 2 -11.54 7.65 12.40
N THR A 3 -10.38 7.82 13.01
CA THR A 3 -9.39 8.80 12.58
C THR A 3 -8.63 8.19 11.41
N ASP A 4 -9.13 8.40 10.20
CA ASP A 4 -8.45 7.95 8.97
C ASP A 4 -7.08 8.65 8.89
N LYS A 5 -6.00 7.88 9.12
CA LYS A 5 -4.63 8.38 8.96
C LYS A 5 -4.20 8.22 7.50
N ARG A 6 -3.54 9.24 6.95
CA ARG A 6 -3.03 9.23 5.58
C ARG A 6 -1.64 9.82 5.53
N PHE A 7 -0.73 9.12 4.87
CA PHE A 7 0.59 9.61 4.50
C PHE A 7 0.67 9.84 2.99
N SER A 8 1.26 10.96 2.56
CA SER A 8 1.52 11.26 1.14
C SER A 8 2.80 12.06 1.01
N HIS A 9 3.74 11.59 0.18
CA HIS A 9 5.00 12.27 -0.10
C HIS A 9 5.22 12.34 -1.62
N GLU A 10 5.55 13.52 -2.14
CA GLU A 10 5.89 13.74 -3.55
C GLU A 10 7.22 14.50 -3.63
N SER A 11 8.16 13.95 -4.39
CA SER A 11 9.47 14.55 -4.59
C SER A 11 10.09 14.15 -5.94
N LEU A 12 11.02 14.97 -6.42
CA LEU A 12 11.86 14.63 -7.57
C LEU A 12 13.07 13.84 -7.08
N GLN A 13 13.27 12.64 -7.63
CA GLN A 13 14.31 11.73 -7.21
C GLN A 13 15.08 11.16 -8.40
N ASP A 14 16.33 10.78 -8.19
CA ASP A 14 17.10 10.01 -9.17
C ASP A 14 16.72 8.52 -9.13
N ALA A 15 17.15 7.76 -10.15
CA ALA A 15 16.83 6.34 -10.27
C ALA A 15 17.39 5.48 -9.11
N LYS A 16 18.51 5.90 -8.50
CA LYS A 16 19.13 5.17 -7.38
C LYS A 16 18.29 5.34 -6.11
N THR A 17 17.79 6.54 -5.86
CA THR A 17 16.88 6.82 -4.75
C THR A 17 15.55 6.13 -4.95
N ILE A 18 14.98 6.13 -6.17
CA ILE A 18 13.76 5.35 -6.48
C ILE A 18 13.96 3.86 -6.18
N LYS A 19 15.07 3.25 -6.61
CA LYS A 19 15.40 1.85 -6.28
C LYS A 19 15.44 1.60 -4.77
N THR A 20 16.02 2.53 -4.02
CA THR A 20 16.12 2.44 -2.56
C THR A 20 14.74 2.46 -1.91
N LEU A 21 13.87 3.38 -2.33
CA LEU A 21 12.48 3.47 -1.85
C LEU A 21 11.67 2.20 -2.17
N LEU A 22 11.75 1.70 -3.41
CA LEU A 22 11.09 0.45 -3.79
C LEU A 22 11.61 -0.77 -2.99
N SER A 23 12.91 -0.79 -2.69
CA SER A 23 13.51 -1.84 -1.86
C SER A 23 13.02 -1.77 -0.41
N ALA A 24 12.80 -0.56 0.12
CA ALA A 24 12.23 -0.37 1.46
C ALA A 24 10.78 -0.87 1.52
N LEU A 25 9.96 -0.56 0.51
CA LEU A 25 8.60 -1.10 0.40
C LEU A 25 8.61 -2.64 0.35
N SER A 26 9.48 -3.24 -0.47
CA SER A 26 9.65 -4.69 -0.57
C SER A 26 9.99 -5.34 0.79
N LYS A 27 10.91 -4.73 1.55
CA LYS A 27 11.23 -5.19 2.92
C LYS A 27 10.04 -5.09 3.87
N GLY A 28 9.26 -4.02 3.78
CA GLY A 28 8.05 -3.84 4.60
C GLY A 28 7.03 -4.95 4.35
N PHE A 29 6.75 -5.26 3.08
CA PHE A 29 5.87 -6.39 2.73
C PHE A 29 6.41 -7.73 3.23
N ALA A 30 7.73 -7.98 3.11
CA ALA A 30 8.33 -9.22 3.58
C ALA A 30 8.32 -9.37 5.12
N LYS A 31 8.39 -8.24 5.85
CA LYS A 31 8.37 -8.20 7.32
C LYS A 31 6.96 -8.42 7.88
N GLY A 32 5.92 -8.07 7.12
CA GLY A 32 4.54 -8.04 7.61
C GLY A 32 4.10 -6.66 8.15
N GLU A 33 5.01 -5.68 8.17
CA GLU A 33 4.79 -4.35 8.75
C GLU A 33 5.61 -3.30 8.00
N MET A 34 5.03 -2.13 7.76
CA MET A 34 5.74 -0.96 7.25
C MET A 34 5.40 0.32 8.00
N SER A 35 6.42 1.13 8.27
CA SER A 35 6.29 2.48 8.78
C SER A 35 6.59 3.47 7.66
N LEU A 36 5.61 4.32 7.35
CA LEU A 36 5.70 5.40 6.39
C LEU A 36 5.67 6.72 7.15
N GLY A 37 6.59 7.62 6.89
CA GLY A 37 6.64 8.88 7.63
C GLY A 37 7.67 9.84 7.10
N ASP A 38 7.54 11.07 7.57
CA ASP A 38 8.53 12.14 7.46
C ASP A 38 8.87 12.65 8.88
N ASP A 39 9.49 13.82 8.99
CA ASP A 39 9.94 14.36 10.27
C ASP A 39 8.79 14.67 11.25
N ASP A 40 7.56 14.84 10.74
CA ASP A 40 6.42 15.31 11.53
C ASP A 40 5.37 14.22 11.81
N GLU A 41 5.27 13.20 10.94
CA GLU A 41 4.24 12.16 11.07
C GLU A 41 4.75 10.74 10.74
N THR A 42 4.23 9.74 11.47
CA THR A 42 4.45 8.32 11.16
C THR A 42 3.13 7.56 11.10
N LEU A 43 2.92 6.86 9.99
CA LEU A 43 1.86 5.89 9.73
C LEU A 43 2.45 4.48 9.73
N VAL A 44 2.00 3.64 10.64
CA VAL A 44 2.36 2.21 10.69
C VAL A 44 1.22 1.40 10.08
N LEU A 45 1.55 0.48 9.17
CA LEU A 45 0.60 -0.42 8.51
C LEU A 45 1.03 -1.87 8.74
N GLN A 46 0.14 -2.68 9.32
CA GLN A 46 0.27 -4.14 9.29
C GLN A 46 -0.20 -4.65 7.94
N THR A 47 0.59 -5.50 7.30
CA THR A 47 0.26 -6.05 5.99
C THR A 47 -0.41 -7.41 6.14
N ALA A 48 -1.41 -7.73 5.31
CA ALA A 48 -2.15 -8.98 5.39
C ALA A 48 -1.51 -10.12 4.57
N ASP A 49 -1.81 -11.39 4.89
CA ASP A 49 -1.30 -12.55 4.15
C ASP A 49 -1.68 -12.54 2.66
N LEU A 50 -2.86 -11.99 2.34
CA LEU A 50 -3.35 -11.82 0.98
C LEU A 50 -3.55 -10.35 0.67
N MET A 51 -2.94 -9.90 -0.43
CA MET A 51 -3.00 -8.53 -0.89
C MET A 51 -3.28 -8.48 -2.39
N THR A 52 -3.95 -7.42 -2.83
CA THR A 52 -4.12 -7.14 -4.26
C THR A 52 -3.01 -6.24 -4.75
N LEU A 53 -2.31 -6.67 -5.81
CA LEU A 53 -1.31 -5.87 -6.53
C LEU A 53 -1.89 -5.39 -7.85
N ARG A 54 -1.77 -4.08 -8.11
CA ARG A 54 -2.00 -3.47 -9.42
C ARG A 54 -0.74 -2.72 -9.86
N LEU A 55 -0.19 -3.13 -11.00
CA LEU A 55 0.93 -2.47 -11.67
C LEU A 55 0.45 -1.91 -13.01
N LYS A 56 0.68 -0.61 -13.24
CA LYS A 56 0.31 0.09 -14.48
C LYS A 56 1.52 0.83 -15.02
N GLY A 57 1.77 0.70 -16.33
CA GLY A 57 2.76 1.49 -17.04
C GLY A 57 2.08 2.30 -18.14
N GLU A 58 2.45 3.57 -18.28
CA GLU A 58 1.90 4.48 -19.28
C GLU A 58 3.00 5.33 -19.91
N ARG A 59 2.84 5.62 -21.21
CA ARG A 59 3.62 6.62 -21.93
C ARG A 59 2.66 7.49 -22.73
N VAL A 60 2.60 8.78 -22.41
CA VAL A 60 1.73 9.77 -23.06
C VAL A 60 2.54 11.05 -23.25
N ASP A 61 2.59 11.58 -24.48
CA ASP A 61 3.29 12.82 -24.83
C ASP A 61 4.73 12.92 -24.30
N GLY A 62 5.48 11.82 -24.38
CA GLY A 62 6.88 11.75 -23.91
C GLY A 62 7.03 11.57 -22.39
N ARG A 63 5.96 11.69 -21.61
CA ARG A 63 5.96 11.39 -20.17
C ARG A 63 5.77 9.90 -19.94
N CYS A 64 6.65 9.29 -19.14
CA CYS A 64 6.50 7.91 -18.68
C CYS A 64 5.98 7.92 -17.24
N THR A 65 5.05 7.03 -16.92
CA THR A 65 4.55 6.83 -15.55
C THR A 65 4.45 5.35 -15.26
N VAL A 66 4.92 4.95 -14.07
CA VAL A 66 4.69 3.62 -13.52
C VAL A 66 3.96 3.80 -12.20
N SER A 67 2.78 3.21 -12.09
CA SER A 67 1.99 3.22 -10.87
C SER A 67 1.99 1.83 -10.26
N LEU A 68 2.45 1.74 -9.01
CA LEU A 68 2.37 0.56 -8.17
C LEU A 68 1.32 0.80 -7.08
N ARG A 69 0.28 -0.02 -7.03
CA ARG A 69 -0.70 0.01 -5.94
C ARG A 69 -0.80 -1.38 -5.32
N VAL A 70 -0.60 -1.45 -4.01
CA VAL A 70 -0.88 -2.64 -3.21
C VAL A 70 -1.98 -2.28 -2.23
N SER A 71 -2.98 -3.13 -2.07
CA SER A 71 -4.11 -2.89 -1.17
C SER A 71 -4.53 -4.17 -0.46
N TRP A 72 -4.89 -4.02 0.81
CA TRP A 72 -5.39 -5.09 1.67
C TRP A 72 -6.35 -4.52 2.72
N THR A 73 -7.11 -5.39 3.37
CA THR A 73 -7.86 -5.07 4.57
C THR A 73 -6.91 -5.12 5.76
N ASP A 74 -6.91 -4.10 6.60
CA ASP A 74 -6.10 -4.06 7.81
C ASP A 74 -6.42 -5.28 8.69
N PRO A 75 -5.45 -6.16 8.99
CA PRO A 75 -5.69 -7.36 9.78
C PRO A 75 -6.05 -7.06 11.24
N ASP A 76 -5.70 -5.87 11.75
CA ASP A 76 -6.00 -5.45 13.12
C ASP A 76 -7.31 -4.65 13.20
N ALA A 77 -7.95 -4.35 12.06
CA ALA A 77 -9.23 -3.69 12.08
C ALA A 77 -10.29 -4.59 12.74
N PRO A 78 -11.16 -4.04 13.60
CA PRO A 78 -12.24 -4.81 14.18
C PRO A 78 -13.11 -5.40 13.07
N GLU A 79 -13.30 -6.72 13.10
CA GLU A 79 -14.22 -7.46 12.23
C GLU A 79 -15.59 -6.77 12.24
N THR A 80 -15.86 -5.97 11.21
CA THR A 80 -17.16 -5.32 11.03
C THR A 80 -18.13 -6.34 10.47
N GLY A 81 -18.61 -7.22 11.35
CA GLY A 81 -19.84 -7.97 11.22
C GLY A 81 -20.05 -8.78 9.94
N LYS A 82 -19.71 -10.09 10.00
CA LYS A 82 -20.34 -11.20 9.25
C LYS A 82 -20.91 -10.82 7.87
N THR A 83 -20.05 -10.74 6.85
CA THR A 83 -20.51 -10.93 5.48
C THR A 83 -21.06 -12.36 5.40
N GLY A 84 -22.38 -12.49 5.27
CA GLY A 84 -23.06 -13.78 5.23
C GLY A 84 -22.38 -14.73 4.24
N ALA A 85 -22.18 -15.98 4.67
CA ALA A 85 -21.58 -17.02 3.84
C ALA A 85 -22.23 -17.03 2.45
N PRO A 86 -21.44 -17.18 1.37
CA PRO A 86 -22.00 -17.28 0.02
C PRO A 86 -22.99 -18.46 0.00
N ARG A 87 -24.26 -18.16 -0.22
CA ARG A 87 -25.26 -19.19 -0.48
C ARG A 87 -25.07 -19.65 -1.92
N ILE A 88 -24.72 -20.92 -2.08
CA ILE A 88 -24.76 -21.60 -3.37
C ILE A 88 -26.07 -22.39 -3.36
N ASP A 89 -27.07 -21.88 -4.07
CA ASP A 89 -28.28 -22.63 -4.32
C ASP A 89 -28.02 -23.59 -5.51
N SER A 90 -28.43 -24.85 -5.32
CA SER A 90 -28.30 -25.96 -6.28
C SER A 90 -29.32 -25.91 -7.41
#